data_AF-A0A9W4ZAR0-F1
#
_entry.id   AF-A0A9W4ZAR0-F1
#
_cell.length_a   1.000
_cell.length_b   1.000
_cell.length_c   1.000
_cell.angle_alpha   90.00
_cell.angle_beta   90.00
_cell.angle_gamma   90.00
#
_symmetry.space_group_name_H-M   'P 1'
#
loop_
_entity.id
_entity.type
_entity.pdbx_description
1 polymer ?
#
loop_
_entity_poly.entity_id
_entity_poly.type
_entity_poly.pdbx_seq_one_letter_code
_entity_poly.pdbx_strand_id
1 'polypeptide(L)'
;MEKGQLEGQKNGETDFKAGKNDAEVHVAGKSDAYKQAFKATYAAVWSLEEQKKTHFEKGKEQGLAQETMDDSQVAPEFKVNFADGFKVGNKERTEKIEKEQAELGEKTGKELAEKNPGNREKEVYVKAYETAYEKGYKSTKKAVEKAGYKYAFENYDLKVPAKYERNELLKKWFTEGFKSNKKAAEIREEGYKKGDSWFSFFYKSFVPSEYKEHKELYEQAIEKGKTA
;
A
#
# COMPACT_ATOMS: atom_id res chain seq x y z
N MET A 1 36.85 -9.96 42.42
CA MET A 1 36.91 -8.81 41.48
C MET A 1 37.06 -7.54 42.28
N GLU A 2 37.99 -6.69 41.89
CA GLU A 2 38.19 -5.38 42.53
C GLU A 2 37.05 -4.43 42.19
N LYS A 3 36.72 -3.49 43.09
CA LYS A 3 35.58 -2.57 42.93
C LYS A 3 35.62 -1.80 41.60
N GLY A 4 36.80 -1.37 41.16
CA GLY A 4 36.98 -0.67 39.89
C GLY A 4 36.60 -1.51 38.67
N GLN A 5 36.87 -2.83 38.69
CA GLN A 5 36.53 -3.73 37.59
C GLN A 5 35.02 -3.84 37.38
N LEU A 6 34.27 -4.06 38.48
CA LEU A 6 32.82 -4.22 38.46
C LEU A 6 32.12 -2.92 38.02
N GLU A 7 32.57 -1.77 38.53
CA GLU A 7 32.02 -0.48 38.12
C GLU A 7 32.39 -0.15 36.67
N GLY A 8 33.61 -0.47 36.22
CA GLY A 8 34.02 -0.29 34.82
C GLY A 8 33.17 -1.11 33.85
N GLN A 9 32.84 -2.35 34.21
CA GLN A 9 31.95 -3.19 33.42
C GLN A 9 30.53 -2.59 33.34
N LYS A 10 29.92 -2.29 34.50
CA LYS A 10 28.55 -1.78 34.56
C LYS A 10 28.40 -0.43 33.85
N ASN A 11 29.35 0.46 34.05
CA ASN A 11 29.31 1.79 33.43
C ASN A 11 29.57 1.68 31.94
N GLY A 12 30.51 0.83 31.49
CA GLY A 12 30.73 0.57 30.06
C GLY A 12 29.46 0.09 29.34
N GLU A 13 28.72 -0.86 29.93
CA GLU A 13 27.44 -1.33 29.37
C GLU A 13 26.37 -0.22 29.32
N THR A 14 26.30 0.59 30.37
CA THR A 14 25.30 1.68 30.49
C THR A 14 25.59 2.80 29.48
N ASP A 15 26.85 3.18 29.39
CA ASP A 15 27.35 4.25 28.54
C ASP A 15 27.29 3.88 27.06
N PHE A 16 27.58 2.62 26.72
CA PHE A 16 27.40 2.10 25.36
C PHE A 16 25.94 2.22 24.91
N LYS A 17 24.99 1.80 25.75
CA LYS A 17 23.55 1.97 25.48
C LYS A 17 23.15 3.44 25.32
N ALA A 18 23.82 4.35 26.02
CA ALA A 18 23.61 5.79 25.91
C ALA A 18 24.39 6.45 24.76
N GLY A 19 25.26 5.72 24.05
CA GLY A 19 26.11 6.25 22.98
C GLY A 19 27.21 7.20 23.46
N LYS A 20 27.68 7.07 24.71
CA LYS A 20 28.67 7.96 25.31
C LYS A 20 29.93 7.19 25.67
N ASN A 21 31.04 7.38 24.98
CA ASN A 21 32.30 6.74 25.35
C ASN A 21 33.17 7.70 26.17
N ASP A 22 32.95 7.75 27.48
CA ASP A 22 33.75 8.60 28.37
C ASP A 22 34.00 7.89 29.70
N ALA A 23 35.15 7.23 29.81
CA ALA A 23 35.54 6.55 31.04
C ALA A 23 36.02 7.55 32.13
N GLU A 24 36.43 8.77 31.77
CA GLU A 24 37.07 9.70 32.72
C GLU A 24 36.08 10.29 33.72
N VAL A 25 34.83 10.51 33.29
CA VAL A 25 33.77 11.05 34.15
C VAL A 25 33.45 10.17 35.37
N HIS A 26 33.81 8.88 35.31
CA HIS A 26 33.51 7.90 36.36
C HIS A 26 34.63 7.72 37.39
N VAL A 27 35.83 8.24 37.13
CA VAL A 27 37.03 7.91 37.93
C VAL A 27 37.65 9.10 38.65
N ALA A 28 36.99 10.26 38.64
CA ALA A 28 37.42 11.44 39.37
C ALA A 28 37.56 11.17 40.88
N GLY A 29 38.69 11.61 41.47
CA GLY A 29 38.97 11.44 42.90
C GLY A 29 39.28 10.00 43.35
N LYS A 30 39.47 9.05 42.42
CA LYS A 30 39.80 7.64 42.74
C LYS A 30 41.32 7.40 42.76
N SER A 31 41.74 6.28 43.38
CA SER A 31 43.14 5.85 43.35
C SER A 31 43.58 5.39 41.96
N ASP A 32 44.88 5.38 41.70
CA ASP A 32 45.39 5.02 40.37
C ASP A 32 45.17 3.54 40.04
N ALA A 33 45.31 2.64 41.02
CA ALA A 33 44.94 1.24 40.87
C ALA A 33 43.46 1.07 40.48
N TYR A 34 42.56 1.84 41.10
CA TYR A 34 41.15 1.84 40.76
C TYR A 34 40.91 2.33 39.33
N LYS A 35 41.51 3.48 38.96
CA LYS A 35 41.37 4.07 37.62
C LYS A 35 41.82 3.08 36.54
N GLN A 36 42.96 2.43 36.75
CA GLN A 36 43.52 1.47 35.81
C GLN A 36 42.59 0.26 35.65
N ALA A 37 42.14 -0.33 36.75
CA ALA A 37 41.22 -1.47 36.72
C ALA A 37 39.88 -1.12 36.07
N PHE A 38 39.33 0.06 36.37
CA PHE A 38 38.08 0.58 35.79
C PHE A 38 38.20 0.80 34.28
N LYS A 39 39.21 1.55 33.83
CA LYS A 39 39.37 1.89 32.41
C LYS A 39 39.61 0.64 31.56
N ALA A 40 40.36 -0.33 32.08
CA ALA A 40 40.60 -1.58 31.39
C ALA A 40 39.32 -2.38 31.16
N THR A 41 38.48 -2.57 32.19
CA THR A 41 37.22 -3.30 32.03
C THR A 41 36.18 -2.51 31.25
N TYR A 42 36.12 -1.19 31.41
CA TYR A 42 35.26 -0.31 30.62
C TYR A 42 35.58 -0.43 29.12
N ALA A 43 36.86 -0.30 28.74
CA ALA A 43 37.27 -0.40 27.33
C ALA A 43 37.03 -1.81 26.76
N ALA A 44 37.27 -2.86 27.55
CA ALA A 44 37.00 -4.24 27.14
C ALA A 44 35.50 -4.46 26.86
N VAL A 45 34.64 -3.96 27.73
CA VAL A 45 33.17 -4.03 27.55
C VAL A 45 32.71 -3.22 26.35
N TRP A 46 33.23 -2.00 26.18
CA TRP A 46 32.91 -1.17 25.02
C TRP A 46 33.23 -1.91 23.71
N SER A 47 34.45 -2.46 23.61
CA SER A 47 34.88 -3.22 22.43
C SER A 47 34.01 -4.46 22.19
N LEU A 48 33.63 -5.18 23.27
CA LEU A 48 32.75 -6.34 23.15
C LEU A 48 31.36 -5.95 22.63
N GLU A 49 30.78 -4.86 23.12
CA GLU A 49 29.48 -4.37 22.66
C GLU A 49 29.53 -3.86 21.21
N GLU A 50 30.63 -3.23 20.78
CA GLU A 50 30.84 -2.88 19.37
C GLU A 50 30.92 -4.11 18.47
N GLN A 51 31.58 -5.18 18.91
CA GLN A 51 31.63 -6.44 18.17
C GLN A 51 30.26 -7.11 18.09
N LYS A 52 29.49 -7.11 19.18
CA LYS A 52 28.09 -7.57 19.19
C LYS A 52 27.23 -6.80 18.20
N LYS A 53 27.32 -5.47 18.21
CA LYS A 53 26.61 -4.60 17.25
C LYS A 53 27.03 -4.90 15.81
N THR A 54 28.33 -5.05 15.57
CA THR A 54 28.86 -5.37 14.23
C THR A 54 28.31 -6.70 13.71
N HIS A 55 28.26 -7.73 14.55
CA HIS A 55 27.70 -9.02 14.14
C HIS A 55 26.18 -8.96 13.94
N PHE A 56 25.47 -8.16 14.73
CA PHE A 56 24.05 -7.87 14.47
C PHE A 56 23.85 -7.23 13.11
N GLU A 57 24.60 -6.19 12.75
CA GLU A 57 24.46 -5.54 11.44
C GLU A 57 24.82 -6.49 10.29
N LYS A 58 25.88 -7.31 10.41
CA LYS A 58 26.20 -8.35 9.42
C LYS A 58 25.07 -9.37 9.25
N GLY A 59 24.47 -9.79 10.36
CA GLY A 59 23.31 -10.66 10.35
C GLY A 59 22.15 -10.02 9.60
N LYS A 60 21.86 -8.75 9.90
CA LYS A 60 20.82 -7.96 9.23
C LYS A 60 21.05 -7.85 7.73
N GLU A 61 22.27 -7.52 7.31
CA GLU A 61 22.65 -7.45 5.89
C GLU A 61 22.44 -8.79 5.19
N GLN A 62 22.83 -9.91 5.82
CA GLN A 62 22.58 -11.24 5.27
C GLN A 62 21.07 -11.54 5.19
N GLY A 63 20.28 -11.23 6.22
CA GLY A 63 18.82 -11.42 6.21
C GLY A 63 18.11 -10.57 5.16
N LEU A 64 18.68 -9.42 4.79
CA LEU A 64 18.19 -8.60 3.67
C LEU A 64 18.50 -9.23 2.31
N ALA A 65 19.62 -9.94 2.20
CA ALA A 65 20.10 -10.52 0.95
C ALA A 65 19.54 -11.92 0.66
N GLN A 66 19.33 -12.75 1.69
CA GLN A 66 18.97 -14.16 1.54
C GLN A 66 18.02 -14.65 2.64
N GLU A 67 17.26 -15.69 2.30
CA GLU A 67 16.21 -16.24 3.17
C GLU A 67 16.78 -17.11 4.30
N THR A 68 17.83 -17.86 4.03
CA THR A 68 18.41 -18.83 4.97
C THR A 68 19.66 -18.27 5.63
N MET A 69 19.77 -18.44 6.94
CA MET A 69 20.92 -17.97 7.70
C MET A 69 22.13 -18.89 7.47
N ASP A 70 23.30 -18.29 7.26
CA ASP A 70 24.60 -18.95 7.33
C ASP A 70 25.47 -18.24 8.37
N ASP A 71 25.73 -18.94 9.47
CA ASP A 71 26.54 -18.48 10.59
C ASP A 71 27.84 -19.29 10.77
N SER A 72 28.25 -20.04 9.73
CA SER A 72 29.41 -20.94 9.78
C SER A 72 30.73 -20.23 10.09
N GLN A 73 30.85 -18.96 9.67
CA GLN A 73 32.02 -18.11 9.91
C GLN A 73 31.87 -17.19 11.15
N VAL A 74 30.77 -17.32 11.90
CA VAL A 74 30.48 -16.48 13.07
C VAL A 74 30.98 -17.17 14.33
N ALA A 75 31.78 -16.46 15.13
CA ALA A 75 32.29 -16.97 16.39
C ALA A 75 31.13 -17.29 17.37
N PRO A 76 31.20 -18.39 18.16
CA PRO A 76 30.10 -18.85 19.00
C PRO A 76 29.46 -17.78 19.90
N GLU A 77 30.28 -16.89 20.47
CA GLU A 77 29.87 -15.81 21.36
C GLU A 77 29.03 -14.71 20.68
N PHE A 78 29.08 -14.60 19.35
CA PHE A 78 28.34 -13.59 18.57
C PHE A 78 27.20 -14.17 17.74
N LYS A 79 27.01 -15.50 17.73
CA LYS A 79 25.95 -16.17 16.95
C LYS A 79 24.55 -15.65 17.29
N VAL A 80 24.27 -15.36 18.56
CA VAL A 80 22.97 -14.81 18.98
C VAL A 80 22.74 -13.42 18.38
N ASN A 81 23.72 -12.52 18.48
CA ASN A 81 23.64 -11.18 17.90
C ASN A 81 23.44 -11.22 16.39
N PHE A 82 24.20 -12.08 15.71
CA PHE A 82 24.05 -12.30 14.28
C PHE A 82 22.65 -12.82 13.92
N ALA A 83 22.16 -13.85 14.63
CA ALA A 83 20.86 -14.43 14.37
C ALA A 83 19.71 -13.45 14.60
N ASP A 84 19.82 -12.58 15.61
CA ASP A 84 18.80 -11.55 15.86
C ASP A 84 18.82 -10.47 14.78
N GLY A 85 20.01 -10.03 14.34
CA GLY A 85 20.15 -9.17 13.18
C GLY A 85 19.53 -9.79 11.93
N PHE A 86 19.83 -11.06 11.67
CA PHE A 86 19.31 -11.82 10.55
C PHE A 86 17.79 -11.87 10.53
N LYS A 87 17.13 -12.16 11.67
CA LYS A 87 15.66 -12.14 11.77
C LYS A 87 15.08 -10.76 11.42
N VAL A 88 15.72 -9.68 11.89
CA VAL A 88 15.29 -8.31 11.57
C VAL A 88 15.43 -8.04 10.07
N GLY A 89 16.57 -8.35 9.47
CA GLY A 89 16.81 -8.19 8.04
C GLY A 89 15.82 -8.98 7.17
N ASN A 90 15.54 -10.23 7.54
CA ASN A 90 14.60 -11.09 6.81
C ASN A 90 13.15 -10.61 6.90
N LYS A 91 12.77 -10.05 8.04
CA LYS A 91 11.47 -9.40 8.22
C LYS A 91 11.37 -8.18 7.29
N GLU A 92 12.38 -7.30 7.29
CA GLU A 92 12.42 -6.14 6.40
C GLU A 92 12.40 -6.54 4.91
N ARG A 93 13.14 -7.58 4.52
CA ARG A 93 13.10 -8.15 3.17
C ARG A 93 11.69 -8.62 2.80
N THR A 94 11.05 -9.36 3.70
CA THR A 94 9.71 -9.91 3.48
C THR A 94 8.68 -8.79 3.31
N GLU A 95 8.68 -7.78 4.18
CA GLU A 95 7.78 -6.62 4.08
C GLU A 95 7.99 -5.84 2.78
N LYS A 96 9.25 -5.68 2.33
CA LYS A 96 9.57 -5.02 1.06
C LYS A 96 9.00 -5.80 -0.13
N ILE A 97 9.23 -7.10 -0.19
CA ILE A 97 8.74 -7.95 -1.30
C ILE A 97 7.21 -8.00 -1.31
N GLU A 98 6.55 -8.10 -0.14
CA GLU A 98 5.09 -8.02 -0.04
C GLU A 98 4.56 -6.72 -0.63
N LYS A 99 5.20 -5.58 -0.31
CA LYS A 99 4.82 -4.28 -0.85
C LYS A 99 4.99 -4.22 -2.37
N GLU A 100 6.12 -4.69 -2.90
CA GLU A 100 6.37 -4.74 -4.35
C GLU A 100 5.35 -5.64 -5.07
N GLN A 101 5.01 -6.80 -4.49
CA GLN A 101 3.98 -7.68 -5.02
C GLN A 101 2.59 -7.04 -4.97
N ALA A 102 2.26 -6.33 -3.88
CA ALA A 102 0.99 -5.61 -3.78
C ALA A 102 0.89 -4.48 -4.81
N GLU A 103 1.95 -3.69 -5.03
CA GLU A 103 1.98 -2.64 -6.05
C GLU A 103 1.81 -3.23 -7.46
N LEU A 104 2.50 -4.34 -7.76
CA LEU A 104 2.36 -5.06 -9.02
C LEU A 104 0.94 -5.63 -9.20
N GLY A 105 0.38 -6.22 -8.14
CA GLY A 105 -0.99 -6.74 -8.13
C GLY A 105 -2.00 -5.65 -8.42
N GLU A 106 -1.95 -4.53 -7.69
CA GLU A 106 -2.89 -3.42 -7.88
C GLU A 106 -2.81 -2.85 -9.30
N LYS A 107 -1.60 -2.69 -9.85
CA LYS A 107 -1.42 -2.24 -11.24
C LYS A 107 -2.04 -3.21 -12.24
N THR A 108 -1.70 -4.50 -12.13
CA THR A 108 -2.17 -5.53 -13.06
C THR A 108 -3.70 -5.67 -13.01
N GLY A 109 -4.28 -5.59 -11.81
CA GLY A 109 -5.72 -5.58 -11.59
C GLY A 109 -6.40 -4.35 -12.20
N LYS A 110 -5.78 -3.16 -12.14
CA LYS A 110 -6.31 -1.95 -12.79
C LYS A 110 -6.30 -2.05 -14.32
N GLU A 111 -5.25 -2.66 -14.86
CA GLU A 111 -5.06 -2.89 -16.30
C GLU A 111 -5.92 -4.03 -16.85
N LEU A 112 -6.59 -4.79 -15.97
CA LEU A 112 -7.36 -5.99 -16.31
C LEU A 112 -6.52 -7.05 -17.04
N ALA A 113 -5.22 -7.06 -16.75
CA ALA A 113 -4.30 -8.05 -17.31
C ALA A 113 -4.42 -9.39 -16.57
N GLU A 114 -3.88 -10.44 -17.19
CA GLU A 114 -3.85 -11.78 -16.58
C GLU A 114 -3.08 -11.78 -15.26
N LYS A 115 -3.56 -12.55 -14.29
CA LYS A 115 -2.91 -12.67 -12.99
C LYS A 115 -1.55 -13.35 -13.14
N ASN A 116 -0.48 -12.61 -12.90
CA ASN A 116 0.87 -13.17 -12.88
C ASN A 116 1.69 -12.57 -11.74
N PRO A 117 1.67 -13.20 -10.54
CA PRO A 117 2.54 -12.79 -9.43
C PRO A 117 4.00 -12.92 -9.85
N GLY A 118 4.78 -11.86 -9.63
CA GLY A 118 6.18 -11.79 -10.04
C GLY A 118 7.12 -12.61 -9.15
N ASN A 119 6.82 -12.71 -7.85
CA ASN A 119 7.53 -13.56 -6.91
C ASN A 119 6.55 -14.57 -6.28
N ARG A 120 6.88 -15.86 -6.39
CA ARG A 120 6.08 -17.00 -5.89
C ARG A 120 6.83 -17.86 -4.86
N GLU A 121 7.97 -17.39 -4.37
CA GLU A 121 8.83 -18.11 -3.42
C GLU A 121 8.11 -18.37 -2.09
N LYS A 122 7.22 -17.45 -1.68
CA LYS A 122 6.39 -17.59 -0.48
C LYS A 122 4.93 -17.32 -0.78
N GLU A 123 4.07 -18.03 -0.07
CA GLU A 123 2.63 -17.85 -0.15
C GLU A 123 2.21 -16.42 0.22
N VAL A 124 2.89 -15.78 1.18
CA VAL A 124 2.57 -14.42 1.61
C VAL A 124 2.75 -13.38 0.49
N TYR A 125 3.74 -13.57 -0.38
CA TYR A 125 4.00 -12.72 -1.55
C TYR A 125 2.88 -12.85 -2.58
N VAL A 126 2.45 -14.09 -2.86
CA VAL A 126 1.33 -14.37 -3.76
C VAL A 126 0.03 -13.79 -3.21
N LYS A 127 -0.25 -13.96 -1.91
CA LYS A 127 -1.44 -13.39 -1.25
C LYS A 127 -1.45 -11.86 -1.30
N ALA A 128 -0.30 -11.21 -1.09
CA ALA A 128 -0.18 -9.76 -1.19
C ALA A 128 -0.51 -9.27 -2.61
N TYR A 129 0.03 -9.93 -3.64
CA TYR A 129 -0.29 -9.67 -5.03
C TYR A 129 -1.78 -9.86 -5.32
N GLU A 130 -2.36 -11.02 -4.98
CA GLU A 130 -3.74 -11.36 -5.34
C GLU A 130 -4.76 -10.45 -4.67
N THR A 131 -4.53 -10.12 -3.39
CA THR A 131 -5.38 -9.18 -2.65
C THR A 131 -5.37 -7.80 -3.31
N ALA A 132 -4.18 -7.31 -3.68
CA ALA A 132 -4.05 -6.02 -4.33
C ALA A 132 -4.60 -6.02 -5.76
N TYR A 133 -4.46 -7.13 -6.49
CA TYR A 133 -5.08 -7.33 -7.80
C TYR A 133 -6.60 -7.20 -7.73
N GLU A 134 -7.25 -7.92 -6.81
CA GLU A 134 -8.70 -7.85 -6.64
C GLU A 134 -9.17 -6.44 -6.29
N LYS A 135 -8.40 -5.72 -5.47
CA LYS A 135 -8.66 -4.31 -5.15
C LYS A 135 -8.56 -3.42 -6.40
N GLY A 136 -7.51 -3.58 -7.20
CA GLY A 136 -7.32 -2.85 -8.47
C GLY A 136 -8.46 -3.10 -9.45
N TYR A 137 -8.82 -4.37 -9.65
CA TYR A 137 -9.92 -4.82 -10.51
C TYR A 137 -11.26 -4.22 -10.08
N LYS A 138 -11.62 -4.35 -8.80
CA LYS A 138 -12.86 -3.79 -8.24
C LYS A 138 -12.92 -2.27 -8.35
N SER A 139 -11.78 -1.59 -8.15
CA SER A 139 -11.67 -0.14 -8.31
C SER A 139 -11.96 0.28 -9.76
N THR A 140 -11.31 -0.38 -10.73
CA THR A 140 -11.55 -0.12 -12.16
C THR A 140 -13.00 -0.39 -12.53
N LYS A 141 -13.58 -1.52 -12.11
CA LYS A 141 -15.00 -1.83 -12.32
C LYS A 141 -15.90 -0.69 -11.83
N LYS A 142 -15.76 -0.29 -10.56
CA LYS A 142 -16.57 0.77 -9.96
C LYS A 142 -16.42 2.11 -10.69
N ALA A 143 -15.21 2.45 -11.13
CA ALA A 143 -14.95 3.68 -11.88
C ALA A 143 -15.65 3.68 -13.26
N VAL A 144 -15.63 2.53 -13.95
CA VAL A 144 -16.25 2.37 -15.27
C VAL A 144 -17.77 2.34 -15.17
N GLU A 145 -18.33 1.64 -14.18
CA GLU A 145 -19.77 1.67 -13.88
C GLU A 145 -20.23 3.10 -13.55
N LYS A 146 -19.47 3.83 -12.71
CA LYS A 146 -19.77 5.24 -12.40
C LYS A 146 -19.72 6.13 -13.65
N ALA A 147 -18.77 5.88 -14.55
CA ALA A 147 -18.70 6.59 -15.83
C ALA A 147 -19.94 6.32 -16.70
N GLY A 148 -20.38 5.06 -16.79
CA GLY A 148 -21.62 4.70 -17.48
C GLY A 148 -22.85 5.35 -16.84
N TYR A 149 -22.94 5.31 -15.51
CA TYR A 149 -24.03 5.93 -14.74
C TYR A 149 -24.14 7.43 -15.03
N LYS A 150 -22.99 8.16 -15.05
CA LYS A 150 -22.97 9.58 -15.38
C LYS A 150 -23.33 9.82 -16.85
N TYR A 151 -22.81 9.00 -17.75
CA TYR A 151 -23.10 9.08 -19.18
C TYR A 151 -24.60 8.98 -19.45
N ALA A 152 -25.34 8.21 -18.65
CA ALA A 152 -26.80 8.13 -18.74
C ALA A 152 -27.52 9.46 -18.46
N PHE A 153 -26.93 10.40 -17.72
CA PHE A 153 -27.52 11.73 -17.58
C PHE A 153 -27.18 12.66 -18.75
N GLU A 154 -26.05 12.44 -19.40
CA GLU A 154 -25.52 13.32 -20.45
C GLU A 154 -26.01 12.94 -21.85
N ASN A 155 -26.35 11.66 -22.06
CA ASN A 155 -26.69 11.13 -23.38
C ASN A 155 -27.97 10.30 -23.32
N TYR A 156 -28.87 10.56 -24.27
CA TYR A 156 -30.11 9.80 -24.39
C TYR A 156 -29.85 8.32 -24.71
N ASP A 157 -29.09 8.05 -25.77
CA ASP A 157 -28.81 6.68 -26.23
C ASP A 157 -27.51 6.12 -25.63
N LEU A 158 -27.49 4.81 -25.34
CA LEU A 158 -26.27 4.11 -24.95
C LEU A 158 -25.33 4.02 -26.15
N LYS A 159 -24.25 4.80 -26.11
CA LYS A 159 -23.12 4.67 -27.01
C LYS A 159 -21.85 4.47 -26.18
N VAL A 160 -21.28 3.27 -26.25
CA VAL A 160 -20.08 2.95 -25.48
C VAL A 160 -18.89 3.74 -26.04
N PRO A 161 -18.19 4.55 -25.22
CA PRO A 161 -16.99 5.26 -25.66
C PRO A 161 -15.91 4.30 -26.17
N ALA A 162 -15.17 4.69 -27.20
CA ALA A 162 -14.11 3.88 -27.82
C ALA A 162 -13.06 3.34 -26.82
N LYS A 163 -12.79 4.08 -25.74
CA LYS A 163 -11.90 3.66 -24.65
C LYS A 163 -12.37 2.42 -23.87
N TYR A 164 -13.66 2.11 -23.90
CA TYR A 164 -14.25 0.93 -23.24
C TYR A 164 -14.67 -0.14 -24.27
N GLU A 165 -14.90 0.25 -25.51
CA GLU A 165 -15.44 -0.60 -26.56
C GLU A 165 -14.53 -1.78 -26.92
N ARG A 166 -13.21 -1.59 -26.88
CA ARG A 166 -12.23 -2.62 -27.25
C ARG A 166 -12.07 -3.73 -26.21
N ASN A 167 -12.55 -3.54 -24.99
CA ASN A 167 -12.45 -4.52 -23.90
C ASN A 167 -13.86 -4.91 -23.45
N GLU A 168 -14.22 -6.18 -23.67
CA GLU A 168 -15.57 -6.67 -23.38
C GLU A 168 -15.99 -6.50 -21.91
N LEU A 169 -15.05 -6.61 -20.96
CA LEU A 169 -15.36 -6.35 -19.54
C LEU A 169 -15.67 -4.88 -19.30
N LEU A 170 -14.86 -3.96 -19.83
CA LEU A 170 -15.08 -2.52 -19.69
C LEU A 170 -16.40 -2.09 -20.35
N LYS A 171 -16.68 -2.59 -21.55
CA LYS A 171 -17.93 -2.38 -22.28
C LYS A 171 -19.14 -2.85 -21.46
N LYS A 172 -19.06 -4.05 -20.89
CA LYS A 172 -20.10 -4.61 -20.02
C LYS A 172 -20.33 -3.73 -18.80
N TRP A 173 -19.29 -3.40 -18.02
CA TRP A 173 -19.43 -2.57 -16.82
C TRP A 173 -19.93 -1.17 -17.11
N PHE A 174 -19.49 -0.56 -18.23
CA PHE A 174 -20.00 0.74 -18.64
C PHE A 174 -21.50 0.67 -18.95
N THR A 175 -21.92 -0.38 -19.66
CA THR A 175 -23.32 -0.63 -19.99
C THR A 175 -24.17 -0.89 -18.75
N GLU A 176 -23.66 -1.69 -17.81
CA GLU A 176 -24.30 -1.94 -16.51
C GLU A 176 -24.45 -0.63 -15.73
N GLY A 177 -23.40 0.18 -15.68
CA GLY A 177 -23.41 1.51 -15.09
C GLY A 177 -24.49 2.40 -15.68
N PHE A 178 -24.56 2.51 -17.02
CA PHE A 178 -25.56 3.30 -17.72
C PHE A 178 -26.99 2.84 -17.38
N LYS A 179 -27.25 1.53 -17.44
CA LYS A 179 -28.56 0.94 -17.18
C LYS A 179 -28.97 1.04 -15.70
N SER A 180 -28.01 1.11 -14.78
CA SER A 180 -28.30 1.23 -13.34
C SER A 180 -28.86 2.60 -12.92
N ASN A 181 -28.75 3.62 -13.77
CA ASN A 181 -29.26 4.96 -13.48
C ASN A 181 -30.78 5.05 -13.70
N LYS A 182 -31.53 4.67 -12.67
CA LYS A 182 -33.00 4.70 -12.67
C LYS A 182 -33.57 6.10 -12.91
N LYS A 183 -32.99 7.13 -12.29
CA LYS A 183 -33.45 8.52 -12.46
C LYS A 183 -33.30 9.00 -13.91
N ALA A 184 -32.19 8.67 -14.56
CA ALA A 184 -32.03 8.98 -15.99
C ALA A 184 -33.02 8.20 -16.86
N ALA A 185 -33.35 6.95 -16.51
CA ALA A 185 -34.38 6.18 -17.21
C ALA A 185 -35.77 6.80 -17.04
N GLU A 186 -36.14 7.21 -15.83
CA GLU A 186 -37.39 7.92 -15.52
C GLU A 186 -37.51 9.22 -16.33
N ILE A 187 -36.45 10.04 -16.36
CA ILE A 187 -36.40 11.27 -17.17
C ILE A 187 -36.67 10.99 -18.65
N ARG A 188 -36.07 9.93 -19.20
CA ARG A 188 -36.28 9.54 -20.60
C ARG A 188 -37.71 9.09 -20.85
N GLU A 189 -38.26 8.25 -19.97
CA GLU A 189 -39.62 7.73 -20.11
C GLU A 189 -40.65 8.85 -20.03
N GLU A 190 -40.54 9.73 -19.03
CA GLU A 190 -41.46 10.85 -18.87
C GLU A 190 -41.34 11.88 -20.00
N GLY A 191 -40.12 12.23 -20.38
CA GLY A 191 -39.88 13.14 -21.50
C GLY A 191 -40.45 12.57 -22.79
N TYR A 192 -40.22 11.29 -23.08
CA TYR A 192 -40.77 10.62 -24.27
C TYR A 192 -42.29 10.64 -24.28
N LYS A 193 -42.96 10.22 -23.19
CA LYS A 193 -44.43 10.27 -23.07
C LYS A 193 -45.00 11.68 -23.29
N LYS A 194 -44.32 12.70 -22.78
CA LYS A 194 -44.72 14.10 -22.96
C LYS A 194 -44.42 14.61 -24.38
N GLY A 195 -43.43 14.04 -25.06
CA GLY A 195 -43.12 14.28 -26.47
C GLY A 195 -44.19 13.74 -27.42
N ASP A 196 -44.69 12.53 -27.14
CA ASP A 196 -45.77 11.83 -27.86
C ASP A 196 -47.17 12.44 -27.61
N SER A 197 -47.25 13.49 -26.77
CA SER A 197 -48.50 14.19 -26.46
C SER A 197 -48.78 15.33 -27.44
N TRP A 198 -50.06 15.61 -27.70
CA TRP A 198 -50.52 16.81 -28.43
C TRP A 198 -49.98 18.13 -27.81
N PHE A 199 -49.67 18.14 -26.51
CA PHE A 199 -49.14 19.32 -25.80
C PHE A 199 -47.62 19.36 -25.69
N SER A 200 -46.90 18.55 -26.47
CA SER A 200 -45.44 18.41 -26.42
C SER A 200 -44.65 19.71 -26.67
N PHE A 201 -45.27 20.72 -27.31
CA PHE A 201 -44.70 22.07 -27.41
C PHE A 201 -44.58 22.75 -26.03
N PHE A 202 -45.62 22.68 -25.19
CA PHE A 202 -45.63 23.26 -23.84
C PHE A 202 -44.66 22.55 -22.90
N TYR A 203 -44.59 21.21 -22.95
CA TYR A 203 -43.70 20.43 -22.08
C TYR A 203 -42.21 20.62 -22.39
N LYS A 204 -41.87 21.02 -23.62
CA LYS A 204 -40.48 21.40 -23.97
C LYS A 204 -40.10 22.73 -23.32
N SER A 205 -41.02 23.70 -23.28
CA SER A 205 -40.77 25.01 -22.67
C SER A 205 -40.81 25.01 -21.14
N PHE A 206 -41.43 24.00 -20.52
CA PHE A 206 -41.56 23.90 -19.07
C PHE A 206 -40.94 22.61 -18.51
N VAL A 207 -39.66 22.70 -18.15
CA VAL A 207 -38.91 21.59 -17.53
C VAL A 207 -39.26 21.52 -16.04
N PRO A 208 -39.78 20.37 -15.54
CA PRO A 208 -40.05 20.18 -14.12
C PRO A 208 -38.82 20.48 -13.25
N SER A 209 -39.04 21.06 -12.07
CA SER A 209 -37.96 21.43 -11.15
C SER A 209 -37.08 20.23 -10.77
N GLU A 210 -37.67 19.05 -10.64
CA GLU A 210 -37.01 17.76 -10.37
C GLU A 210 -36.02 17.29 -11.46
N TYR A 211 -36.17 17.79 -12.69
CA TYR A 211 -35.32 17.46 -13.85
C TYR A 211 -34.44 18.62 -14.31
N LYS A 212 -34.48 19.75 -13.60
CA LYS A 212 -33.76 20.97 -13.99
C LYS A 212 -32.25 20.75 -14.14
N GLU A 213 -31.66 19.91 -13.29
CA GLU A 213 -30.24 19.54 -13.34
C GLU A 213 -29.87 18.65 -14.54
N HIS A 214 -30.85 18.00 -15.16
CA HIS A 214 -30.68 17.12 -16.32
C HIS A 214 -31.62 17.52 -17.47
N LYS A 215 -31.81 18.85 -17.60
CA LYS A 215 -32.72 19.47 -18.56
C LYS A 215 -32.45 18.98 -19.99
N GLU A 216 -31.19 18.89 -20.39
CA GLU A 216 -30.80 18.47 -21.75
C GLU A 216 -31.29 17.06 -22.08
N LEU A 217 -31.18 16.11 -21.14
CA LEU A 217 -31.69 14.76 -21.31
C LEU A 217 -33.22 14.74 -21.44
N TYR A 218 -33.91 15.53 -20.62
CA TYR A 218 -35.36 15.64 -20.65
C TYR A 218 -35.86 16.25 -21.98
N GLU A 219 -35.19 17.30 -22.48
CA GLU A 219 -35.50 17.92 -23.76
C GLU A 219 -35.26 16.95 -24.94
N GLN A 220 -34.14 16.23 -24.94
CA GLN A 220 -33.86 15.18 -25.94
C GLN A 220 -34.93 14.08 -25.90
N ALA A 221 -35.40 13.70 -24.71
CA ALA A 221 -36.44 12.71 -24.56
C ALA A 221 -37.78 13.15 -25.15
N ILE A 222 -38.17 14.41 -24.95
CA ILE A 222 -39.35 15.01 -25.58
C ILE A 222 -39.22 15.01 -27.10
N GLU A 223 -38.05 15.37 -27.64
CA GLU A 223 -37.82 15.37 -29.09
C GLU A 223 -37.94 13.97 -29.70
N LYS A 224 -37.41 12.95 -29.01
CA LYS A 224 -37.56 11.55 -29.42
C LYS A 224 -39.01 11.09 -29.41
N GLY A 225 -39.80 11.48 -28.40
CA GLY A 225 -41.23 11.18 -28.35
C GLY A 225 -42.06 11.87 -29.44
N LYS A 226 -41.70 13.11 -29.81
CA LYS A 226 -42.38 13.86 -30.91
C LYS A 226 -42.18 13.25 -32.29
N THR A 227 -41.10 12.49 -32.46
CA THR A 227 -40.65 11.96 -33.76
C THR A 227 -40.90 10.45 -33.91
N ALA A 228 -41.50 9.83 -32.89
CA ALA A 228 -41.95 8.44 -32.90
C ALA A 228 -43.30 8.28 -33.60
#